data_AF-A0A7C2AWC7-F1
#
_entry.id   AF-A0A7C2AWC7-F1
#
_cell.length_a   1.000
_cell.length_b   1.000
_cell.length_c   1.000
_cell.angle_alpha   90.00
_cell.angle_beta   90.00
_cell.angle_gamma   90.00
#
_symmetry.space_group_name_H-M   'P 1'
#
loop_
_entity.id
_entity.type
_entity.pdbx_description
1 polymer ?
#
loop_
_entity_poly.entity_id
_entity_poly.type
_entity_poly.pdbx_seq_one_letter_code
_entity_poly.pdbx_strand_id
1 'polypeptide(L)'
;MDKIKISERKDIPYGFYNWIHSRISEKTDREYIKKENIMIIMRMYFNIEKEMCSIIFKELELLGFIEKEDGFIKVKKSKPREEIIFDLKKKLNLIPK
;
A
#
# COMPACT_ATOMS: atom_id res chain seq x y z
N MET A 1 -10.96 21.32 3.49
CA MET A 1 -10.24 20.05 3.35
C MET A 1 -9.16 20.25 2.32
N ASP A 2 -7.90 20.30 2.75
CA ASP A 2 -6.76 20.52 1.87
C ASP A 2 -6.59 19.36 0.89
N LYS A 3 -6.53 19.68 -0.39
CA LYS A 3 -6.30 18.72 -1.46
C LYS A 3 -4.83 18.32 -1.42
N ILE A 4 -4.52 17.11 -0.94
CA ILE A 4 -3.18 16.55 -1.13
C ILE A 4 -3.06 16.20 -2.63
N LYS A 5 -2.48 17.11 -3.43
CA LYS A 5 -2.01 16.79 -4.78
C LYS A 5 -0.77 15.92 -4.66
N ILE A 6 -0.97 14.60 -4.74
CA ILE A 6 0.10 13.60 -4.66
C ILE A 6 0.95 13.60 -5.95
N SER A 7 0.47 14.24 -7.03
CA SER A 7 1.09 14.28 -8.35
C SER A 7 2.49 14.90 -8.42
N GLU A 8 2.96 15.60 -7.37
CA GLU A 8 4.25 16.32 -7.38
C GLU A 8 5.22 15.92 -6.26
N ARG A 9 4.85 15.00 -5.35
CA ARG A 9 5.72 14.63 -4.22
C ARG A 9 6.53 13.37 -4.53
N LYS A 10 7.86 13.54 -4.60
CA LYS A 10 8.83 12.44 -4.69
C LYS A 10 8.88 11.57 -3.42
N ASP A 11 8.37 12.07 -2.30
CA ASP A 11 8.38 11.37 -1.01
C ASP A 11 6.99 11.38 -0.38
N ILE A 12 6.21 10.32 -0.61
CA ILE A 12 4.96 10.09 0.13
C ILE A 12 5.34 9.47 1.48
N PRO A 13 4.93 10.07 2.61
CA PRO A 13 5.32 9.56 3.92
C PRO A 13 4.82 8.13 4.17
N TYR A 14 5.62 7.30 4.85
CA TYR A 14 5.21 5.95 5.27
C TYR A 14 3.86 5.93 6.03
N GLY A 15 3.59 6.98 6.81
CA GLY A 15 2.31 7.15 7.50
C GLY A 15 1.10 7.23 6.57
N PHE A 16 1.27 7.72 5.34
CA PHE A 16 0.20 7.76 4.35
C PHE A 16 -0.16 6.36 3.84
N TYR A 17 0.83 5.51 3.57
CA TYR A 17 0.58 4.12 3.20
C TYR A 17 -0.09 3.33 4.32
N ASN A 18 0.32 3.54 5.58
CA ASN A 18 -0.38 2.97 6.73
C ASN A 18 -1.84 3.43 6.82
N TRP A 19 -2.10 4.70 6.53
CA TRP A 19 -3.46 5.22 6.58
C TRP A 19 -4.35 4.60 5.49
N ILE A 20 -3.83 4.46 4.28
CA ILE A 20 -4.52 3.73 3.20
C ILE A 20 -4.74 2.27 3.58
N HIS A 21 -3.70 1.61 4.08
CA HIS A 21 -3.75 0.21 4.51
C HIS A 21 -4.80 -0.02 5.59
N SER A 22 -4.92 0.88 6.57
CA SER A 22 -5.96 0.82 7.60
C SER A 22 -7.36 0.88 7.00
N ARG A 23 -7.61 1.78 6.03
CA ARG A 23 -8.92 1.85 5.35
C ARG A 23 -9.22 0.65 4.48
N ILE A 24 -8.20 0.08 3.82
CA ILE A 24 -8.34 -1.18 3.09
C ILE A 24 -8.69 -2.32 4.06
N SER A 25 -7.99 -2.38 5.21
CA SER A 25 -8.17 -3.40 6.25
C SER A 25 -9.58 -3.40 6.86
N GLU A 26 -10.18 -2.22 7.04
CA GLU A 26 -11.57 -2.06 7.50
C GLU A 26 -12.60 -2.62 6.50
N LYS A 27 -12.23 -2.77 5.22
CA LYS A 27 -13.12 -3.18 4.12
C LYS A 27 -12.79 -4.57 3.58
N THR A 28 -11.78 -5.24 4.13
CA THR A 28 -11.44 -6.63 3.82
C THR A 28 -12.38 -7.61 4.52
N ASP A 29 -12.73 -8.69 3.83
CA ASP A 29 -13.38 -9.85 4.42
C ASP A 29 -12.37 -11.01 4.48
N ARG A 30 -12.18 -11.62 5.65
CA ARG A 30 -11.22 -12.71 5.88
C ARG A 30 -9.81 -12.43 5.33
N GLU A 31 -9.33 -11.20 5.43
CA GLU A 31 -8.02 -10.72 4.90
C GLU A 31 -7.93 -10.61 3.37
N TYR A 32 -9.02 -10.82 2.63
CA TYR A 32 -9.04 -10.76 1.16
C TYR A 32 -9.94 -9.64 0.64
N ILE A 33 -9.48 -8.97 -0.42
CA ILE A 33 -10.21 -7.90 -1.09
C ILE A 33 -9.94 -7.91 -2.59
N LYS A 34 -10.95 -7.51 -3.38
CA LYS A 34 -10.77 -7.32 -4.81
C LYS A 34 -9.97 -6.06 -5.11
N LYS A 35 -9.16 -6.10 -6.17
CA LYS A 35 -8.35 -4.94 -6.58
C LYS A 35 -9.21 -3.71 -6.87
N GLU A 36 -10.38 -3.86 -7.48
CA GLU A 36 -11.28 -2.74 -7.77
C GLU A 36 -11.71 -2.00 -6.50
N ASN A 37 -11.97 -2.73 -5.41
CA ASN A 37 -12.37 -2.13 -4.14
C ASN A 37 -11.24 -1.33 -3.52
N ILE A 38 -9.99 -1.79 -3.61
CA ILE A 38 -8.82 -1.01 -3.18
C ILE A 38 -8.73 0.30 -3.98
N MET A 39 -8.93 0.25 -5.29
CA MET A 39 -8.93 1.44 -6.15
C MET A 39 -10.05 2.42 -5.75
N ILE A 40 -11.25 1.91 -5.45
CA ILE A 40 -12.37 2.73 -4.95
C ILE A 40 -12.00 3.41 -3.63
N ILE A 41 -11.40 2.66 -2.69
CA ILE A 41 -10.99 3.21 -1.39
C ILE A 41 -9.98 4.35 -1.57
N MET A 42 -8.94 4.13 -2.38
CA MET A 42 -7.93 5.15 -2.68
C MET A 42 -8.53 6.42 -3.30
N ARG A 43 -9.47 6.27 -4.23
CA ARG A 43 -10.10 7.41 -4.90
C ARG A 43 -11.10 8.14 -4.00
N MET A 44 -11.95 7.42 -3.26
CA MET A 44 -13.01 8.04 -2.47
C MET A 44 -12.52 8.63 -1.16
N TYR A 45 -11.66 7.92 -0.43
CA TYR A 45 -11.23 8.35 0.91
C TYR A 45 -10.03 9.29 0.88
N PHE A 46 -9.18 9.15 -0.14
CA PHE A 46 -7.91 9.88 -0.22
C PHE A 46 -7.82 10.81 -1.43
N ASN A 47 -8.86 10.83 -2.27
CA ASN A 47 -8.92 11.64 -3.50
C ASN A 47 -7.68 11.45 -4.39
N ILE A 48 -7.17 10.21 -4.47
CA ILE A 48 -6.01 9.84 -5.28
C ILE A 48 -6.45 9.77 -6.75
N GLU A 49 -5.69 10.39 -7.64
CA GLU A 49 -5.92 10.33 -9.10
C GLU A 49 -5.75 8.91 -9.63
N LYS A 50 -6.48 8.57 -10.70
CA LYS A 50 -6.51 7.20 -11.23
C LYS A 50 -5.13 6.73 -11.67
N GLU A 51 -4.31 7.59 -12.27
CA GLU A 51 -2.93 7.26 -12.65
C GLU A 51 -2.10 6.91 -11.40
N MET A 52 -2.24 7.71 -10.33
CA MET A 52 -1.49 7.54 -9.08
C MET A 52 -1.89 6.29 -8.29
N CYS A 53 -3.15 5.85 -8.39
CA CYS A 53 -3.62 4.64 -7.72
C CYS A 53 -2.78 3.41 -8.07
N SER A 54 -2.28 3.29 -9.30
CA SER A 54 -1.45 2.16 -9.71
C SER A 54 -0.05 2.20 -9.08
N ILE A 55 0.49 3.40 -8.85
CA ILE A 55 1.78 3.61 -8.20
C ILE A 55 1.66 3.26 -6.72
N ILE A 56 0.68 3.86 -6.04
CA ILE A 56 0.40 3.60 -4.62
C ILE A 56 0.13 2.11 -4.36
N PHE A 57 -0.63 1.45 -5.25
CA PHE A 57 -0.89 0.03 -5.13
C PHE A 57 0.41 -0.80 -5.16
N LYS A 58 1.33 -0.50 -6.09
CA LYS A 58 2.64 -1.18 -6.14
C LYS A 58 3.47 -0.89 -4.91
N GLU A 59 3.42 0.32 -4.38
CA GLU A 59 4.15 0.67 -3.16
C GLU A 59 3.59 -0.06 -1.93
N LEU A 60 2.26 -0.18 -1.81
CA LEU A 60 1.64 -1.01 -0.78
C LEU A 60 2.09 -2.47 -0.86
N GLU A 61 2.24 -3.00 -2.08
CA GLU A 61 2.76 -4.35 -2.33
C GLU A 61 4.24 -4.49 -1.95
N LEU A 62 5.07 -3.51 -2.32
CA LEU A 62 6.50 -3.48 -1.98
C LEU A 62 6.75 -3.37 -0.48
N LEU A 63 5.93 -2.57 0.22
CA LEU A 63 5.96 -2.39 1.67
C LEU A 63 5.36 -3.61 2.41
N GLY A 64 4.79 -4.58 1.69
CA GLY A 64 4.25 -5.81 2.26
C GLY A 64 2.89 -5.64 2.94
N PHE A 65 2.19 -4.52 2.71
CA PHE A 65 0.83 -4.30 3.18
C PHE A 65 -0.19 -5.17 2.45
N ILE A 66 0.08 -5.45 1.18
CA ILE A 66 -0.78 -6.27 0.33
C ILE A 66 0.05 -7.27 -0.48
N GLU A 67 -0.57 -8.36 -0.88
CA GLU A 67 0.02 -9.39 -1.74
C GLU A 67 -1.01 -9.86 -2.76
N LYS A 68 -0.60 -10.08 -4.00
CA LYS A 68 -1.46 -10.65 -5.04
C LYS A 68 -1.51 -12.17 -4.87
N GLU A 69 -2.72 -12.72 -4.70
CA GLU A 69 -2.99 -14.16 -4.72
C GLU A 69 -4.14 -14.42 -5.71
N ASP A 70 -3.86 -15.07 -6.84
CA ASP A 70 -4.81 -15.57 -7.86
C ASP A 70 -6.16 -14.85 -7.94
N GLY A 71 -6.16 -13.62 -8.48
CA GLY A 71 -7.37 -12.81 -8.71
C GLY A 71 -7.86 -11.99 -7.51
N PHE A 72 -7.31 -12.23 -6.33
CA PHE A 72 -7.59 -11.48 -5.10
C PHE A 72 -6.33 -10.81 -4.56
N ILE A 73 -6.55 -9.82 -3.69
CA ILE A 73 -5.50 -9.15 -2.95
C ILE A 73 -5.64 -9.54 -1.49
N LYS A 74 -4.60 -10.17 -0.96
CA LYS A 74 -4.47 -10.45 0.46
C LYS A 74 -3.93 -9.21 1.17
N VAL A 75 -4.57 -8.79 2.24
CA VAL A 75 -4.17 -7.65 3.06
C VAL A 75 -3.48 -8.19 4.30
N LYS A 76 -2.18 -7.92 4.40
CA LYS A 76 -1.35 -8.38 5.51
C LYS A 76 -1.46 -7.41 6.68
N LYS A 77 -1.17 -7.87 7.88
CA LYS A 77 -0.99 -6.97 9.03
C LYS A 77 0.23 -6.07 8.78
N SER A 78 0.12 -4.80 9.17
CA SER A 78 1.23 -3.85 9.09
C SER A 78 2.42 -4.40 9.87
N LYS A 79 3.58 -4.49 9.24
CA LYS A 79 4.84 -4.87 9.89
C LYS A 79 5.51 -3.63 10.50
N PRO A 80 6.31 -3.79 11.56
CA PRO A 80 7.21 -2.74 12.02
C PRO A 80 8.10 -2.23 10.87
N ARG A 81 8.38 -0.92 10.84
CA ARG A 81 9.15 -0.28 9.77
C ARG A 81 10.53 -0.92 9.60
N GLU A 82 11.16 -1.31 10.71
CA GLU A 82 12.47 -1.94 10.74
C GLU A 82 12.47 -3.29 10.01
N GLU A 83 11.42 -4.10 10.18
CA GLU A 83 11.28 -5.38 9.48
C GLU A 83 11.09 -5.17 7.98
N ILE A 84 10.33 -4.15 7.57
CA ILE A 84 10.13 -3.82 6.15
C ILE A 84 11.45 -3.38 5.51
N ILE A 85 12.21 -2.51 6.20
CA ILE A 85 13.54 -2.07 5.73
C ILE A 85 14.48 -3.27 5.62
N PHE A 86 14.45 -4.19 6.58
CA PHE A 86 15.26 -5.41 6.56
C PHE A 86 14.90 -6.33 5.39
N ASP A 87 13.61 -6.62 5.19
CA ASP A 87 13.10 -7.42 4.07
C ASP A 87 13.48 -6.81 2.72
N LEU A 88 13.39 -5.47 2.58
CA LEU A 88 13.82 -4.74 1.38
C LEU A 88 15.33 -4.85 1.15
N LYS A 89 16.14 -4.64 2.19
CA LYS A 89 17.60 -4.79 2.10
C LYS A 89 18.01 -6.20 1.70
N LYS A 90 17.30 -7.22 2.21
CA LYS A 90 17.50 -8.62 1.84
C LYS A 90 17.15 -8.87 0.36
N LYS A 91 16.02 -8.34 -0.13
CA LYS A 91 15.64 -8.43 -1.55
C LYS A 91 16.65 -7.74 -2.48
N LEU A 92 17.28 -6.66 -2.02
CA LEU A 92 18.29 -5.91 -2.77
C LEU A 92 19.71 -6.50 -2.64
N ASN A 93 19.90 -7.66 -1.99
CA ASN A 93 21.20 -8.26 -1.70
C ASN A 93 22.18 -7.34 -0.94
N LEU A 94 21.68 -6.39 -0.14
CA LEU A 94 22.49 -5.43 0.62
C LEU A 94 22.93 -5.98 2.00
N ILE A 95 22.50 -7.19 2.35
CA ILE A 95 22.89 -7.89 3.58
C ILE A 95 23.33 -9.30 3.16
N PRO A 96 24.49 -9.81 3.60
CA PRO A 96 24.93 -11.17 3.30
C PRO A 96 23.95 -12.21 3.85
N LYS A 97 23.80 -13.31 3.10
CA LYS A 97 22.85 -14.42 3.36
C LYS A 97 23.03 -15.05 4.74
#